data_AF-A0A960EX23-F1
#
_entry.id   AF-A0A960EX23-F1
#
_cell.length_a   1.000
_cell.length_b   1.000
_cell.length_c   1.000
_cell.angle_alpha   90.00
_cell.angle_beta   90.00
_cell.angle_gamma   90.00
#
_symmetry.space_group_name_H-M   'P 1'
#
loop_
_entity.id
_entity.type
_entity.pdbx_description
1 polymer ?
#
loop_
_entity_poly.entity_id
_entity_poly.type
_entity_poly.pdbx_seq_one_letter_code
_entity_poly.pdbx_strand_id
1 'polypeptide(L)'
;MTDRQTTRYSVRRHTGGTRNVSTPNGTSIASIIRDAVQRARREGPAAISDALLAVPASEIGTFLHATFDESAERVLLTSALGASPGAASGIVVLTADDAIDAADEGKAVILVRNETTPDDVLGMQSARGILTTRGGITSHAAVVARGWG
;
A
#
# COMPACT_ATOMS: atom_id res chain seq x y z
N MET A 1 23.81 -17.56 -16.94
CA MET A 1 22.39 -17.33 -17.30
C MET A 1 21.55 -17.81 -16.13
N THR A 2 21.24 -16.91 -15.20
CA THR A 2 20.49 -17.25 -13.98
C THR A 2 19.07 -16.77 -14.16
N ASP A 3 18.14 -17.72 -14.22
CA ASP A 3 16.71 -17.53 -14.39
C ASP A 3 16.15 -16.73 -13.20
N ARG A 4 15.93 -15.42 -13.39
CA ARG A 4 15.31 -14.54 -12.37
C ARG A 4 13.80 -14.71 -12.44
N GLN A 5 13.28 -15.70 -11.71
CA GLN A 5 11.84 -15.88 -11.54
C GLN A 5 11.24 -14.65 -10.84
N THR A 6 10.42 -13.88 -11.57
CA THR A 6 9.64 -12.78 -11.00
C THR A 6 8.42 -13.37 -10.29
N THR A 7 8.61 -13.80 -9.05
CA THR A 7 7.50 -14.26 -8.20
C THR A 7 6.75 -13.05 -7.67
N ARG A 8 5.44 -12.96 -7.94
CA ARG A 8 4.59 -11.89 -7.40
C ARG A 8 4.07 -12.30 -6.03
N TYR A 9 4.37 -11.50 -5.01
CA TYR A 9 3.97 -11.74 -3.63
C TYR A 9 2.80 -10.85 -3.21
N SER A 10 1.93 -11.35 -2.33
CA SER A 10 0.89 -10.54 -1.69
C SER A 10 0.90 -10.80 -0.19
N VAL A 11 1.11 -9.74 0.59
CA VAL A 11 0.99 -9.76 2.05
C VAL A 11 -0.44 -9.38 2.40
N ARG A 12 -1.22 -10.33 2.92
CA ARG A 12 -2.57 -10.06 3.42
C ARG A 12 -2.48 -9.72 4.91
N ARG A 13 -3.09 -8.62 5.35
CA ARG A 13 -3.25 -8.30 6.77
C ARG A 13 -4.02 -9.42 7.46
N HIS A 14 -3.51 -9.96 8.57
CA HIS A 14 -4.38 -10.65 9.53
C HIS A 14 -5.02 -9.60 10.43
N THR A 15 -6.19 -9.13 10.03
CA THR A 15 -7.11 -8.43 10.91
C THR A 15 -8.29 -9.36 11.09
N GLY A 16 -8.63 -9.69 12.34
CA GLY A 16 -9.89 -10.34 12.64
C GLY A 16 -11.03 -9.56 11.98
N GLY A 17 -11.79 -10.23 11.12
CA GLY A 17 -12.84 -9.63 10.30
C GLY A 17 -12.35 -9.17 8.93
N THR A 18 -12.81 -9.85 7.89
CA THR A 18 -12.96 -9.29 6.54
C THR A 18 -13.81 -8.04 6.63
N ARG A 19 -13.21 -6.88 6.91
CA ARG A 19 -13.82 -5.61 6.51
C ARG A 19 -13.50 -5.46 5.04
N ASN A 20 -14.43 -5.92 4.20
CA ASN A 20 -14.67 -5.25 2.93
C ASN A 20 -14.66 -3.76 3.25
N VAL A 21 -13.94 -2.93 2.48
CA VAL A 21 -14.16 -1.48 2.50
C VAL A 21 -15.47 -1.20 1.75
N SER A 22 -16.52 -1.87 2.20
CA SER A 22 -17.88 -1.48 2.03
C SER A 22 -18.14 -0.56 3.20
N THR A 23 -18.38 0.72 2.90
CA THR A 23 -19.21 1.53 3.80
C THR A 23 -20.46 0.73 4.17
N PRO A 24 -21.19 1.07 5.24
CA PRO A 24 -22.40 0.33 5.66
C PRO A 24 -23.44 0.10 4.54
N ASN A 25 -23.32 0.80 3.40
CA ASN A 25 -24.17 0.72 2.21
C ASN A 25 -23.48 0.14 0.94
N GLY A 26 -22.25 -0.37 0.99
CA GLY A 26 -21.57 -0.92 -0.20
C GLY A 26 -21.07 0.12 -1.22
N THR A 27 -21.10 1.41 -0.87
CA THR A 27 -20.66 2.51 -1.73
C THR A 27 -19.15 2.73 -1.58
N SER A 28 -18.40 2.64 -2.67
CA SER A 28 -16.95 2.93 -2.67
C SER A 28 -16.66 4.40 -2.41
N ILE A 29 -15.54 4.73 -1.76
CA ILE A 29 -15.09 6.13 -1.59
C ILE A 29 -14.94 6.86 -2.93
N ALA A 30 -14.56 6.14 -3.99
CA ALA A 30 -14.49 6.66 -5.36
C ALA A 30 -15.86 7.13 -5.87
N SER A 31 -16.94 6.37 -5.58
CA SER A 31 -18.31 6.81 -5.90
C SER A 31 -18.75 8.00 -5.05
N ILE A 32 -18.41 8.04 -3.76
CA ILE A 32 -18.74 9.19 -2.89
C ILE A 32 -18.10 10.48 -3.43
N ILE A 33 -16.81 10.42 -3.78
CA ILE A 33 -16.10 11.56 -4.38
C ILE A 33 -16.74 11.96 -5.72
N ARG A 34 -17.07 10.98 -6.57
CA ARG A 34 -17.72 11.23 -7.86
C ARG A 34 -19.06 11.94 -7.67
N ASP A 35 -19.90 11.47 -6.75
CA ASP A 35 -21.22 12.03 -6.49
C ASP A 35 -21.12 13.44 -5.91
N ALA A 36 -20.19 13.68 -4.98
CA ALA A 36 -19.90 15.01 -4.45
C ALA A 36 -19.50 16.00 -5.57
N VAL A 37 -18.59 15.61 -6.45
CA VAL A 37 -18.16 16.44 -7.59
C VAL A 37 -19.32 16.72 -8.55
N GLN A 38 -20.16 15.72 -8.84
CA GLN A 38 -21.31 15.90 -9.72
C GLN A 38 -22.37 16.83 -9.11
N ARG A 39 -22.62 16.72 -7.80
CA ARG A 39 -23.53 17.61 -7.07
C ARG A 39 -23.06 19.07 -7.15
N ALA A 40 -21.80 19.32 -6.83
CA ALA A 40 -21.22 20.66 -6.90
C ALA A 40 -21.30 21.28 -8.32
N ARG A 41 -21.10 20.47 -9.36
CA ARG A 41 -21.22 20.93 -10.76
C ARG A 41 -22.64 21.31 -11.15
N ARG A 42 -23.65 20.56 -10.67
CA ARG A 42 -25.06 20.79 -10.98
C ARG A 42 -25.65 21.99 -10.25
N GLU A 43 -25.33 22.12 -8.96
CA GLU A 43 -25.98 23.08 -8.05
C GLU A 43 -25.21 24.41 -7.93
N GLY A 44 -23.99 24.49 -8.49
CA GLY A 44 -23.19 25.70 -8.52
C GLY A 44 -22.43 25.99 -7.21
N PRO A 45 -21.83 27.17 -7.08
CA PRO A 45 -20.87 27.48 -6.02
C PRO A 45 -21.39 27.27 -4.59
N ALA A 46 -22.69 27.48 -4.36
CA ALA A 46 -23.31 27.33 -3.05
C ALA A 46 -23.26 25.88 -2.51
N ALA A 47 -23.22 24.87 -3.39
CA ALA A 47 -23.21 23.47 -3.01
C ALA A 47 -21.81 22.88 -2.78
N ILE A 48 -20.74 23.64 -3.06
CA ILE A 48 -19.36 23.15 -2.94
C ILE A 48 -19.04 22.75 -1.49
N SER A 49 -19.44 23.57 -0.51
CA SER A 49 -19.19 23.30 0.90
C SER A 49 -19.84 21.98 1.35
N ASP A 50 -21.12 21.80 1.02
CA ASP A 50 -21.87 20.59 1.36
C ASP A 50 -21.29 19.35 0.67
N ALA A 51 -20.86 19.47 -0.59
CA ALA A 51 -20.24 18.39 -1.33
C ALA A 51 -18.90 17.97 -0.70
N LEU A 52 -18.09 18.91 -0.23
CA LEU A 52 -16.84 18.60 0.47
C LEU A 52 -17.10 17.88 1.80
N LEU A 53 -18.08 18.35 2.58
CA LEU A 53 -18.44 17.73 3.86
C LEU A 53 -19.04 16.33 3.72
N ALA A 54 -19.57 15.99 2.54
CA ALA A 54 -20.08 14.66 2.25
C ALA A 54 -18.97 13.61 2.06
N VAL A 55 -17.72 14.01 1.83
CA VAL A 55 -16.59 13.08 1.67
C VAL A 55 -15.94 12.80 3.04
N PRO A 56 -15.99 11.55 3.54
CA PRO A 56 -15.38 11.21 4.82
C PRO A 56 -13.85 11.27 4.72
N ALA A 57 -13.24 12.26 5.36
CA ALA A 57 -11.79 12.48 5.32
C ALA A 57 -10.96 11.25 5.73
N SER A 58 -11.48 10.45 6.67
CA SER A 58 -10.83 9.22 7.14
C SER A 58 -10.69 8.13 6.06
N GLU A 59 -11.51 8.16 5.01
CA GLU A 59 -11.49 7.15 3.94
C GLU A 59 -10.64 7.57 2.75
N ILE A 60 -10.30 8.87 2.64
CA ILE A 60 -9.46 9.39 1.55
C ILE A 60 -8.09 8.74 1.56
N GLY A 61 -7.49 8.55 2.73
CA GLY A 61 -6.16 7.92 2.85
C GLY A 61 -6.13 6.54 2.18
N THR A 62 -7.14 5.71 2.44
CA THR A 62 -7.26 4.36 1.84
C THR A 62 -7.37 4.42 0.32
N PHE A 63 -8.06 5.43 -0.23
CA PHE A 63 -8.22 5.60 -1.69
C PHE A 63 -6.90 5.90 -2.40
N LEU A 64 -5.95 6.55 -1.72
CA LEU A 64 -4.69 6.99 -2.31
C LEU A 64 -3.63 5.88 -2.38
N HIS A 65 -3.82 4.77 -1.67
CA HIS A 65 -2.88 3.65 -1.71
C HIS A 65 -3.19 2.70 -2.86
N ALA A 66 -2.13 2.16 -3.48
CA ALA A 66 -2.27 1.13 -4.48
C ALA A 66 -3.01 -0.09 -3.89
N THR A 67 -3.93 -0.65 -4.68
CA THR A 67 -4.66 -1.87 -4.33
C THR A 67 -4.32 -2.99 -5.29
N PHE A 68 -4.53 -4.21 -4.82
CA PHE A 68 -4.44 -5.41 -5.63
C PHE A 68 -5.78 -5.65 -6.34
N ASP A 69 -5.73 -6.09 -7.61
CA ASP A 69 -6.92 -6.54 -8.35
C ASP A 69 -7.60 -7.72 -7.65
N GLU A 70 -8.79 -7.57 -7.11
CA GLU A 70 -9.49 -8.62 -6.36
C GLU A 70 -9.76 -9.89 -7.18
N SER A 71 -9.80 -9.78 -8.51
CA SER A 71 -10.06 -10.91 -9.42
C SER A 71 -8.84 -11.76 -9.74
N ALA A 72 -7.63 -11.24 -9.48
CA ALA A 72 -6.41 -11.97 -9.79
C ALA A 72 -6.16 -13.10 -8.78
N GLU A 73 -5.91 -14.30 -9.29
CA GLU A 73 -5.53 -15.46 -8.48
C GLU A 73 -4.18 -15.20 -7.78
N ARG A 74 -4.13 -15.51 -6.49
CA ARG A 74 -2.94 -15.32 -5.65
C ARG A 74 -2.80 -16.46 -4.67
N VAL A 75 -1.56 -16.92 -4.52
CA VAL A 75 -1.20 -17.89 -3.49
C VAL A 75 -0.73 -17.13 -2.25
N LEU A 76 -1.44 -17.29 -1.14
CA LEU A 76 -1.03 -16.74 0.15
C LEU A 76 0.09 -17.60 0.74
N LEU A 77 1.32 -17.07 0.76
CA LEU A 77 2.47 -17.77 1.35
C LEU A 77 2.59 -17.51 2.86
N THR A 78 2.29 -16.29 3.30
CA THR A 78 2.42 -15.89 4.70
C THR A 78 1.55 -14.67 5.02
N SER A 79 1.39 -14.36 6.31
CA SER A 79 0.74 -13.16 6.80
C SER A 79 1.57 -12.52 7.91
N ALA A 80 1.54 -11.19 8.00
CA ALA A 80 2.29 -10.42 8.98
C ALA A 80 1.50 -9.17 9.41
N LEU A 81 2.09 -8.36 10.30
CA LEU A 81 1.52 -7.10 10.74
C LEU A 81 1.54 -6.07 9.60
N GLY A 82 0.39 -5.44 9.33
CA GLY A 82 0.27 -4.38 8.33
C GLY A 82 0.84 -3.06 8.86
N ALA A 83 2.15 -2.86 8.68
CA ALA A 83 2.87 -1.68 9.17
C ALA A 83 2.45 -0.37 8.46
N SER A 84 2.30 -0.42 7.14
CA SER A 84 1.81 0.66 6.28
C SER A 84 0.74 0.09 5.32
N PRO A 85 -0.32 0.85 4.97
CA PRO A 85 -1.27 0.45 3.92
C PRO A 85 -0.63 0.48 2.52
N GLY A 86 -1.12 -0.36 1.61
CA GLY A 86 -0.69 -0.39 0.21
C GLY A 86 -0.46 -1.79 -0.35
N ALA A 87 -0.44 -1.88 -1.67
CA ALA A 87 -0.12 -3.07 -2.44
C ALA A 87 1.20 -2.88 -3.18
N ALA A 88 2.12 -3.83 -3.02
CA ALA A 88 3.44 -3.82 -3.65
C ALA A 88 3.70 -5.16 -4.34
N SER A 89 4.34 -5.12 -5.50
CA SER A 89 4.78 -6.31 -6.24
C SER A 89 6.12 -6.03 -6.89
N GLY A 90 7.00 -7.02 -6.95
CA GLY A 90 8.36 -6.87 -7.44
C GLY A 90 9.20 -8.13 -7.20
N ILE A 91 10.44 -8.10 -7.66
CA ILE A 91 11.43 -9.13 -7.36
C ILE A 91 11.88 -9.02 -5.91
N VAL A 92 12.15 -10.15 -5.27
CA VAL A 92 12.66 -10.18 -3.89
C VAL A 92 14.18 -9.98 -3.90
N VAL A 93 14.65 -9.09 -3.04
CA VAL A 93 16.07 -8.89 -2.72
C VAL A 93 16.27 -8.92 -1.21
N LEU A 94 17.48 -9.27 -0.76
CA LEU A 94 17.76 -9.53 0.66
C LEU A 94 18.70 -8.50 1.31
N THR A 95 19.25 -7.58 0.51
CA THR A 95 20.15 -6.52 0.97
C THR A 95 19.69 -5.16 0.47
N ALA A 96 20.08 -4.09 1.17
CA ALA A 96 19.77 -2.73 0.76
C ALA A 96 20.49 -2.37 -0.55
N ASP A 97 21.74 -2.80 -0.71
CA ASP A 97 22.53 -2.57 -1.93
C ASP A 97 21.88 -3.25 -3.14
N ASP A 98 21.46 -4.51 -3.03
CA ASP A 98 20.74 -5.21 -4.12
C ASP A 98 19.42 -4.51 -4.47
N ALA A 99 18.77 -3.85 -3.49
CA ALA A 99 17.55 -3.10 -3.74
C ALA A 99 17.82 -1.83 -4.55
N ILE A 100 18.92 -1.14 -4.27
CA ILE A 100 19.37 0.04 -5.01
C ILE A 100 19.72 -0.38 -6.43
N ASP A 101 20.62 -1.35 -6.59
CA ASP A 101 21.08 -1.83 -7.90
C ASP A 101 19.93 -2.29 -8.79
N ALA A 102 18.99 -3.06 -8.23
CA ALA A 102 17.83 -3.53 -8.98
C ALA A 102 16.84 -2.40 -9.34
N ALA A 103 16.65 -1.41 -8.46
CA ALA A 103 15.82 -0.26 -8.74
C ALA A 103 16.43 0.64 -9.82
N ASP A 104 17.75 0.81 -9.82
CA ASP A 104 18.51 1.55 -10.84
C ASP A 104 18.42 0.88 -12.22
N GLU A 105 18.29 -0.46 -12.24
CA GLU A 105 17.96 -1.24 -13.44
C GLU A 105 16.47 -1.14 -13.85
N GLY A 106 15.65 -0.32 -13.17
CA GLY A 106 14.24 -0.12 -13.45
C GLY A 106 13.32 -1.25 -12.98
N LYS A 107 13.80 -2.15 -12.10
CA LYS A 107 13.00 -3.27 -11.59
C LYS A 107 12.19 -2.84 -10.39
N ALA A 108 10.95 -3.34 -10.29
CA ALA A 108 10.17 -3.22 -9.06
C ALA A 108 10.74 -4.20 -8.02
N VAL A 109 11.02 -3.70 -6.81
CA VAL A 109 11.73 -4.46 -5.77
C VAL A 109 10.89 -4.62 -4.50
N ILE A 110 10.96 -5.81 -3.89
CA ILE A 110 10.50 -6.09 -2.53
C ILE A 110 11.72 -6.41 -1.67
N LEU A 111 12.05 -5.52 -0.73
CA LEU A 111 13.15 -5.71 0.19
C LEU A 111 12.72 -6.62 1.35
N VAL A 112 13.38 -7.76 1.51
CA VAL A 112 13.12 -8.70 2.60
C VAL A 112 14.29 -8.72 3.57
N ARG A 113 14.03 -8.41 4.84
CA ARG A 113 15.05 -8.32 5.89
C ARG A 113 14.61 -9.06 7.15
N ASN A 114 15.54 -9.36 8.05
CA ASN A 114 15.14 -9.82 9.38
C ASN A 114 14.53 -8.67 10.19
N GLU A 115 15.31 -7.60 10.29
CA GLU A 115 14.95 -6.28 10.81
C GLU A 115 15.67 -5.25 9.92
N THR A 116 15.21 -4.01 9.93
CA THR A 116 15.89 -2.91 9.22
C THR A 116 16.60 -2.00 10.23
N THR A 117 17.72 -1.41 9.81
CA THR A 117 18.45 -0.38 10.56
C THR A 117 18.49 0.94 9.76
N PRO A 118 18.98 2.05 10.36
CA PRO A 118 19.17 3.30 9.61
C PRO A 118 20.06 3.16 8.36
N ASP A 119 20.99 2.19 8.35
CA ASP A 119 21.86 1.95 7.19
C ASP A 119 21.08 1.38 5.99
N ASP A 120 19.92 0.75 6.23
CA ASP A 120 19.09 0.19 5.16
C ASP A 120 18.23 1.26 4.45
N VAL A 121 18.21 2.53 4.90
CA VAL A 121 17.25 3.57 4.46
C VAL A 121 17.24 3.78 2.95
N LEU A 122 18.41 3.79 2.30
CA LEU A 122 18.48 3.97 0.84
C LEU A 122 17.84 2.79 0.10
N GLY A 123 18.15 1.55 0.52
CA GLY A 123 17.52 0.36 -0.05
C GLY A 123 16.02 0.29 0.25
N MET A 124 15.59 0.75 1.42
CA MET A 124 14.17 0.85 1.77
C MET A 124 13.44 1.84 0.86
N GLN A 125 14.04 2.98 0.55
CA GLN A 125 13.46 4.01 -0.32
C GLN A 125 13.38 3.56 -1.78
N SER A 126 14.36 2.80 -2.24
CA SER A 126 14.39 2.22 -3.59
C SER A 126 13.38 1.07 -3.78
N ALA A 127 12.91 0.45 -2.69
CA ALA A 127 11.96 -0.65 -2.75
C ALA A 127 10.51 -0.19 -2.92
N ARG A 128 9.71 -0.99 -3.63
CA ARG A 128 8.25 -0.82 -3.73
C ARG A 128 7.51 -1.35 -2.50
N GLY A 129 8.15 -2.21 -1.71
CA GLY A 129 7.60 -2.77 -0.49
C GLY A 129 8.68 -3.43 0.36
N ILE A 130 8.41 -3.56 1.65
CA ILE A 130 9.35 -4.10 2.64
C ILE A 130 8.66 -5.20 3.44
N LEU A 131 9.34 -6.32 3.63
CA LEU A 131 8.91 -7.42 4.49
C LEU A 131 9.99 -7.72 5.53
N THR A 132 9.63 -7.67 6.81
CA THR A 132 10.54 -8.04 7.89
C THR A 132 10.09 -9.32 8.59
N THR A 133 11.04 -10.14 9.03
CA THR A 133 10.73 -11.34 9.84
C THR A 133 10.44 -11.00 11.30
N ARG A 134 10.98 -9.86 11.78
CA ARG A 134 10.83 -9.35 13.14
C ARG A 134 10.45 -7.87 13.12
N GLY A 135 9.99 -7.40 14.28
CA GLY A 135 9.54 -6.03 14.50
C GLY A 135 8.01 -5.90 14.55
N GLY A 136 7.54 -5.01 15.44
CA GLY A 136 6.13 -4.69 15.58
C GLY A 136 5.70 -3.49 14.74
N ILE A 137 4.50 -2.96 15.03
CA ILE A 137 3.96 -1.77 14.35
C ILE A 137 4.79 -0.50 14.61
N THR A 138 5.65 -0.51 15.63
CA THR A 138 6.56 0.57 16.02
C THR A 138 8.01 0.31 15.64
N SER A 139 8.30 -0.74 14.86
CA SER A 139 9.65 -1.04 14.39
C SER A 139 10.18 0.04 13.44
N HIS A 140 11.51 0.06 13.22
CA HIS A 140 12.15 0.97 12.27
C HIS A 140 11.47 0.95 10.90
N ALA A 141 11.35 -0.25 10.29
CA ALA A 141 10.66 -0.43 9.02
C ALA A 141 9.25 0.16 9.02
N ALA A 142 8.50 -0.06 10.10
CA ALA A 142 7.11 0.38 10.19
C ALA A 142 6.97 1.90 10.32
N VAL A 143 7.84 2.53 11.12
CA VAL A 143 7.82 3.99 11.31
C VAL A 143 8.23 4.70 10.03
N VAL A 144 9.31 4.24 9.39
CA VAL A 144 9.82 4.85 8.16
C VAL A 144 8.84 4.67 7.01
N ALA A 145 8.31 3.46 6.79
CA ALA A 145 7.38 3.19 5.68
C ALA A 145 6.10 4.05 5.77
N ARG A 146 5.57 4.30 6.97
CA ARG A 146 4.40 5.19 7.14
C ARG A 146 4.69 6.64 6.77
N GLY A 147 5.94 7.10 6.90
CA GLY A 147 6.35 8.43 6.50
C GLY A 147 6.39 8.63 4.98
N TRP A 148 6.53 7.54 4.21
CA TRP A 148 6.68 7.60 2.76
C TRP A 148 5.40 7.24 1.99
N GLY A 149 4.48 6.49 2.61
CA GLY A 149 3.23 6.04 1.99
C GLY A 149 3.38 4.78 1.16
#